data_AF-A0AAN0MD21-F1
#
_entry.id   AF-A0AAN0MD21-F1
#
_cell.length_a   1.000
_cell.length_b   1.000
_cell.length_c   1.000
_cell.angle_alpha   90.00
_cell.angle_beta   90.00
_cell.angle_gamma   90.00
#
_symmetry.space_group_name_H-M   'P 1'
#
loop_
_entity.id
_entity.type
_entity.pdbx_description
1 polymer ?
#
loop_
_entity_poly.entity_id
_entity_poly.type
_entity_poly.pdbx_seq_one_letter_code
_entity_poly.pdbx_strand_id
1 'polypeptide(L)'
;MSACGSASDISTRNADYFGASLKDGTISGSYNPAGYDGGLVQNQIRAVCVDEVLGGYSETPGDAGLVAFSATCANGTTFRRAFMEIERLPSGNFAVEITGS
;
A
#
# COMPACT_ATOMS: atom_id res chain seq x y z
N MET A 1 -13.42 23.32 1.54
CA MET A 1 -13.40 22.11 2.38
C MET A 1 -13.02 20.96 1.45
N SER A 2 -11.72 20.69 1.28
CA SER A 2 -11.24 19.64 0.37
C SER A 2 -11.27 18.31 1.10
N ALA A 3 -12.35 17.55 0.93
CA ALA A 3 -12.42 16.17 1.36
C ALA A 3 -11.69 15.29 0.32
N CYS A 4 -10.36 15.35 0.30
CA CYS A 4 -9.58 14.19 -0.12
C CYS A 4 -9.68 13.22 1.06
N GLY A 5 -10.58 12.24 0.99
CA GLY A 5 -10.56 11.15 1.96
C GLY A 5 -9.15 10.56 1.96
N SER A 6 -8.53 10.44 3.13
CA SER A 6 -7.23 9.80 3.22
C SER A 6 -7.37 8.35 2.75
N ALA A 7 -6.30 7.74 2.22
CA ALA A 7 -6.36 6.36 1.74
C ALA A 7 -6.91 5.39 2.82
N SER A 8 -6.66 5.70 4.09
CA SER A 8 -7.21 5.01 5.26
C SER A 8 -8.74 5.15 5.37
N ASP A 9 -9.31 6.32 5.08
CA ASP A 9 -10.77 6.51 5.07
C ASP A 9 -11.44 5.66 3.98
N ILE A 10 -10.81 5.57 2.81
CA ILE A 10 -11.30 4.73 1.71
C ILE A 10 -11.18 3.26 2.10
N SER A 11 -10.03 2.83 2.63
CA SER A 11 -9.79 1.44 3.06
C SER A 11 -10.78 0.98 4.14
N THR A 12 -11.23 1.90 5.00
CA THR A 12 -12.23 1.60 6.03
C THR A 12 -13.61 1.31 5.43
N ARG A 13 -13.96 1.97 4.32
CA ARG A 13 -15.29 1.86 3.68
C ARG A 13 -15.31 0.90 2.49
N ASN A 14 -14.15 0.61 1.92
CA ASN A 14 -13.94 -0.27 0.79
C ASN A 14 -12.85 -1.28 1.15
N ALA A 15 -13.24 -2.52 1.46
CA ALA A 15 -12.29 -3.57 1.78
C ALA A 15 -11.42 -3.98 0.59
N ASP A 16 -11.86 -3.67 -0.63
CA ASP A 16 -11.15 -3.95 -1.87
C ASP A 16 -10.15 -2.86 -2.26
N TYR A 17 -9.95 -1.83 -1.42
CA TYR A 17 -8.97 -0.77 -1.65
C TYR A 17 -7.93 -0.69 -0.52
N PHE A 18 -6.68 -0.39 -0.89
CA PHE A 18 -5.74 0.25 0.02
C PHE A 18 -4.79 1.21 -0.70
N GLY A 19 -4.22 2.14 0.06
CA GLY A 19 -3.19 3.05 -0.43
C GLY A 19 -1.88 2.91 0.33
N ALA A 20 -0.78 3.14 -0.38
CA ALA A 20 0.56 3.08 0.17
C ALA A 20 1.39 4.30 -0.30
N SER A 21 2.03 4.99 0.63
CA SER A 21 2.96 6.07 0.33
C SER A 21 4.40 5.56 0.40
N LEU A 22 5.17 5.84 -0.65
CA LEU A 22 6.62 5.71 -0.67
C LEU A 22 7.24 7.07 -0.40
N LYS A 23 8.07 7.16 0.64
CA LYS A 23 8.84 8.35 0.99
C LYS A 23 10.21 7.95 1.53
N ASP A 24 11.26 8.50 0.92
CA ASP A 24 12.65 8.37 1.39
C ASP A 24 13.06 6.89 1.63
N GLY A 25 12.68 5.99 0.71
CA GLY A 25 13.00 4.56 0.77
C GLY A 25 12.07 3.71 1.64
N THR A 26 11.10 4.33 2.32
CA THR A 26 10.13 3.65 3.20
C THR A 26 8.75 3.68 2.56
N ILE A 27 8.10 2.52 2.51
CA ILE A 27 6.72 2.36 2.07
C ILE A 27 5.86 2.21 3.32
N SER A 28 4.78 2.98 3.41
CA SER A 28 3.85 2.91 4.54
C SER A 28 2.41 3.07 4.08
N GLY A 29 1.49 2.38 4.73
CA GLY A 29 0.07 2.46 4.41
C GLY A 29 -0.79 1.73 5.41
N SER A 30 -2.06 1.54 5.06
CA SER A 30 -2.97 0.71 5.85
C SER A 30 -3.93 -0.01 4.91
N TYR A 31 -4.27 -1.26 5.22
CA TYR A 31 -5.22 -2.05 4.44
C TYR A 31 -6.32 -2.62 5.33
N ASN A 32 -7.43 -2.99 4.70
CA ASN A 32 -8.52 -3.67 5.37
C ASN A 32 -8.31 -5.19 5.34
N PRO A 33 -8.15 -5.86 6.50
CA PRO A 33 -7.89 -7.30 6.54
C PRO A 33 -9.06 -8.16 6.04
N ALA A 34 -10.24 -7.56 5.81
CA ALA A 34 -11.38 -8.25 5.20
C ALA A 34 -11.19 -8.51 3.69
N GLY A 35 -10.39 -7.69 2.99
CA GLY A 35 -10.16 -7.82 1.55
C GLY A 35 -8.70 -8.09 1.15
N TYR A 36 -7.76 -7.88 2.07
CA TYR A 36 -6.32 -8.08 1.86
C TYR A 36 -5.69 -8.86 3.00
N ASP A 37 -4.65 -9.64 2.68
CA ASP A 37 -3.73 -10.20 3.65
C ASP A 37 -2.31 -9.61 3.46
N GLY A 38 -1.48 -9.73 4.48
CA GLY A 38 -0.12 -9.18 4.47
C GLY A 38 0.79 -9.74 3.38
N GLY A 39 0.56 -10.97 2.92
CA GLY A 39 1.34 -11.58 1.84
C GLY A 39 1.00 -10.94 0.49
N LEU A 40 -0.28 -10.70 0.23
CA LEU A 40 -0.76 -9.99 -0.96
C LEU A 40 -0.26 -8.54 -0.97
N VAL A 41 -0.35 -7.85 0.17
CA VAL A 41 0.13 -6.47 0.31
C VAL A 41 1.63 -6.39 0.02
N GLN A 42 2.44 -7.27 0.62
CA GLN A 42 3.88 -7.36 0.32
C GLN A 42 4.17 -7.56 -1.17
N ASN A 43 3.44 -8.47 -1.82
CA ASN A 43 3.60 -8.75 -3.24
C ASN A 43 3.25 -7.56 -4.14
N GLN A 44 2.33 -6.69 -3.73
CA GLN A 44 1.93 -5.53 -4.50
C GLN A 44 2.88 -4.36 -4.29
N ILE A 45 3.24 -4.06 -3.04
CA ILE A 45 4.06 -2.88 -2.72
C ILE A 45 5.52 -3.03 -3.16
N ARG A 46 6.01 -4.26 -3.37
CA ARG A 46 7.38 -4.46 -3.88
C ARG A 46 7.59 -3.91 -5.30
N ALA A 47 6.52 -3.61 -6.04
CA ALA A 47 6.60 -3.06 -7.40
C ALA A 47 7.35 -1.71 -7.50
N VAL A 48 7.45 -0.96 -6.40
CA VAL A 48 8.25 0.30 -6.35
C VAL A 48 9.68 0.09 -5.89
N CYS A 49 10.06 -1.14 -5.53
CA CYS A 49 11.43 -1.50 -5.18
C CYS A 49 12.21 -1.90 -6.43
N VAL A 50 13.50 -1.56 -6.43
CA VAL A 50 14.44 -2.10 -7.42
C VAL A 50 14.48 -3.62 -7.27
N ASP A 51 14.44 -4.32 -8.41
CA ASP A 51 14.36 -5.79 -8.52
C ASP A 51 13.16 -6.44 -7.81
N GLU A 52 12.15 -5.65 -7.42
CA GLU A 52 11.00 -6.11 -6.65
C GLU A 52 11.36 -6.75 -5.28
N VAL A 53 12.47 -6.32 -4.66
CA VAL A 53 12.93 -6.91 -3.39
C VAL A 53 12.67 -5.97 -2.20
N LEU A 54 11.83 -6.43 -1.27
CA LEU A 54 11.66 -5.80 0.05
C LEU A 54 12.86 -6.12 0.96
N GLY A 55 13.35 -5.10 1.67
CA GLY A 55 14.37 -5.24 2.71
C GLY A 55 13.78 -5.53 4.10
N GLY A 56 12.53 -5.13 4.34
CA GLY A 56 11.81 -5.40 5.57
C GLY A 56 10.32 -5.13 5.40
N TYR A 57 9.50 -5.81 6.19
CA TYR A 57 8.06 -5.62 6.25
C TYR A 57 7.58 -5.84 7.68
N SER A 58 6.71 -4.96 8.15
CA SER A 58 6.11 -5.06 9.49
C SER A 58 4.66 -4.58 9.45
N GLU A 59 3.83 -5.23 10.24
CA GLU A 59 2.42 -4.90 10.42
C GLU A 59 2.13 -4.64 11.89
N THR A 60 1.18 -3.75 12.13
CA THR A 60 0.62 -3.49 13.45
C THR A 60 -0.88 -3.25 13.33
N PRO A 61 -1.68 -3.64 14.34
CA PRO A 61 -3.07 -3.23 14.39
C PRO A 61 -3.18 -1.70 14.25
N GLY A 62 -3.98 -1.25 13.29
CA GLY A 62 -4.25 0.15 13.04
C GLY A 62 -5.62 0.59 13.58
N ASP A 63 -5.95 1.84 13.32
CA ASP A 63 -7.24 2.41 13.69
C ASP A 63 -8.38 1.82 12.84
N ALA A 64 -9.60 1.90 13.36
CA ALA A 64 -10.84 1.52 12.66
C ALA A 64 -10.85 0.07 12.09
N GLY A 65 -10.08 -0.84 12.68
CA GLY A 65 -10.01 -2.24 12.25
C GLY A 65 -9.10 -2.48 11.03
N LEU A 66 -8.31 -1.48 10.64
CA LEU A 66 -7.29 -1.63 9.60
C LEU A 66 -6.02 -2.27 10.15
N VAL A 67 -5.18 -2.75 9.26
CA VAL A 67 -3.80 -3.13 9.54
C VAL A 67 -2.88 -2.06 8.96
N ALA A 68 -2.11 -1.41 9.82
CA ALA A 68 -1.07 -0.48 9.38
C ALA A 68 0.20 -1.27 9.05
N PHE A 69 0.88 -0.89 7.98
CA PHE A 69 2.11 -1.55 7.57
C PHE A 69 3.22 -0.55 7.25
N SER A 70 4.45 -1.02 7.38
CA SER A 70 5.66 -0.34 6.96
C SER A 70 6.61 -1.33 6.29
N ALA A 71 7.29 -0.90 5.24
CA ALA A 71 8.24 -1.70 4.49
C ALA A 71 9.41 -0.86 4.00
N THR A 72 10.53 -1.50 3.71
CA THR A 72 11.68 -0.88 3.04
C THR A 72 12.05 -1.70 1.81
N CYS A 73 12.74 -1.08 0.85
CA CYS A 73 13.29 -1.79 -0.31
C CYS A 73 14.76 -2.15 -0.05
N ALA A 74 15.15 -3.39 -0.36
CA ALA A 74 16.51 -3.88 -0.09
C ALA A 74 17.56 -3.17 -0.97
N ASN A 75 17.22 -2.94 -2.23
CA ASN A 75 18.13 -2.40 -3.25
C ASN A 75 17.81 -0.94 -3.62
N GLY A 76 17.01 -0.26 -2.80
CA GLY A 76 16.49 1.08 -3.10
C GLY A 76 15.17 1.05 -3.90
N THR A 77 14.72 2.24 -4.30
CA THR A 77 13.39 2.45 -4.88
C THR A 77 13.47 3.01 -6.29
N THR A 78 12.50 2.64 -7.13
CA THR A 78 12.36 3.16 -8.49
C THR A 78 11.97 4.64 -8.51
N PHE A 79 11.26 5.10 -7.47
CA PHE A 79 10.83 6.48 -7.29
C PHE A 79 11.46 7.07 -6.04
N ARG A 80 11.68 8.39 -6.01
CA ARG A 80 12.09 9.06 -4.77
C ARG A 80 10.91 9.24 -3.82
N ARG A 81 9.75 9.53 -4.41
CA ARG A 81 8.45 9.61 -3.73
C ARG A 81 7.39 9.06 -4.67
N ALA A 82 6.47 8.26 -4.13
CA ALA A 82 5.32 7.79 -4.88
C ALA A 82 4.12 7.57 -3.95
N PHE A 83 2.94 7.54 -4.55
CA PHE A 83 1.73 7.05 -3.93
C PHE A 83 1.17 5.92 -4.81
N MET A 84 0.84 4.80 -4.18
CA MET A 84 0.27 3.63 -4.81
C MET A 84 -1.16 3.48 -4.35
N GLU A 85 -2.06 3.29 -5.31
CA GLU A 85 -3.45 2.95 -5.09
C GLU A 85 -3.69 1.56 -5.64
N ILE A 86 -4.18 0.67 -4.77
CA ILE A 86 -4.43 -0.72 -5.11
C ILE A 86 -5.91 -0.98 -4.91
N GLU A 87 -6.58 -1.45 -5.97
CA GLU A 87 -7.98 -1.83 -5.94
C GLU A 87 -8.18 -3.24 -6.53
N ARG A 88 -8.93 -4.09 -5.81
CA ARG A 88 -9.37 -5.39 -6.30
C ARG A 88 -10.59 -5.21 -7.18
N LEU A 89 -10.47 -5.63 -8.43
CA LEU A 89 -11.56 -5.58 -9.41
C LEU A 89 -12.53 -6.76 -9.21
N PRO A 90 -13.79 -6.63 -9.67
CA PRO A 90 -14.78 -7.73 -9.59
C PRO A 90 -14.35 -9.03 -10.30
N SER A 91 -13.41 -8.95 -11.24
CA SER A 91 -12.82 -10.09 -11.93
C SER A 91 -11.80 -10.88 -11.08
N GLY A 92 -11.43 -10.37 -9.90
CA GLY A 92 -10.37 -10.91 -9.05
C GLY A 92 -8.96 -10.40 -9.40
N ASN A 93 -8.82 -9.62 -10.47
CA ASN A 93 -7.57 -8.92 -10.80
C ASN A 93 -7.39 -7.67 -9.93
N PHE A 94 -6.18 -7.13 -9.90
CA PHE A 94 -5.88 -5.89 -9.18
C PHE A 94 -5.52 -4.79 -10.17
N ALA A 95 -6.12 -3.61 -9.95
CA ALA A 95 -5.63 -2.37 -10.51
C ALA A 95 -4.60 -1.79 -9.55
N VAL A 96 -3.42 -1.43 -10.07
CA VAL A 96 -2.38 -0.73 -9.32
C VAL A 96 -2.05 0.54 -10.07
N GLU A 97 -2.34 1.68 -9.45
CA GLU A 97 -1.97 3.00 -9.95
C GLU A 97 -0.81 3.54 -9.11
N ILE A 98 0.27 3.96 -9.76
CA ILE A 98 1.45 4.51 -9.09
C ILE A 98 1.68 5.92 -9.61
N THR A 99 1.53 6.89 -8.73
CA THR A 99 1.84 8.30 -9.02
C THR A 99 3.13 8.67 -8.29
N GLY A 100 4.21 8.92 -9.03
CA GLY A 100 5.53 9.19 -8.45
C GLY A 100 6.34 10.27 -9.18
N SER A 101 7.36 10.78 -8.50
CA SER A 101 8.32 11.81 -8.97
C SER A 101 9.76 11.44 -8.68
#